data_AF-A0A2S5A349-F1
#
_entry.id   AF-A0A2S5A349-F1
#
_cell.length_a   1.000
_cell.length_b   1.000
_cell.length_c   1.000
_cell.angle_alpha   90.00
_cell.angle_beta   90.00
_cell.angle_gamma   90.00
#
_symmetry.space_group_name_H-M   'P 1'
#
loop_
_entity.id
_entity.type
_entity.pdbx_description
1 polymer ?
#
loop_
_entity_poly.entity_id
_entity_poly.type
_entity_poly.pdbx_seq_one_letter_code
_entity_poly.pdbx_strand_id
1 'polypeptide(L)'
;MKMRQKTILLTLFVLTLAGCKRIDNNWKLKTKIKEITTKADQAKNSVYKFRLDSLTDFPWNEAYFFSGDSGGIGLDYISKNIGAQWDGPNLDDGELRLIFVNDHVVVSYVDFDLNDHIWFLSCDSLPMSDQNSFTYIKKSTSNQFITYLHCNNTTKTRMFVPIHCYEIFKDRTDCK
;
A
#
# COMPACT_ATOMS: atom_id res chain seq x y z
N MET A 1 48.05 -11.77 45.52
CA MET A 1 47.01 -11.09 44.73
C MET A 1 46.82 -11.79 43.39
N LYS A 2 45.83 -12.68 43.27
CA LYS A 2 45.42 -13.27 41.99
C LYS A 2 43.99 -13.77 42.16
N MET A 3 43.02 -12.95 41.78
CA MET A 3 41.65 -13.40 41.52
C MET A 3 40.87 -12.24 40.90
N ARG A 4 40.36 -12.45 39.68
CA ARG A 4 39.01 -12.12 39.18
C ARG A 4 39.06 -11.91 37.66
N GLN A 5 39.18 -13.03 36.96
CA GLN A 5 39.06 -13.13 35.50
C GLN A 5 37.90 -14.09 35.19
N LYS A 6 36.67 -13.77 35.64
CA LYS A 6 35.48 -14.61 35.42
C LYS A 6 34.17 -13.79 35.33
N THR A 7 34.18 -12.66 34.63
CA THR A 7 32.95 -11.87 34.43
C THR A 7 32.89 -11.24 33.05
N ILE A 8 33.36 -11.96 32.02
CA ILE A 8 33.22 -11.54 30.62
C ILE A 8 32.85 -12.79 29.81
N LEU A 9 31.70 -13.41 30.11
CA LEU A 9 31.19 -14.51 29.29
C LEU A 9 29.65 -14.58 29.27
N LEU A 10 28.96 -13.57 29.80
CA LEU A 10 27.50 -13.58 29.93
C LEU A 10 26.79 -12.45 29.17
N THR A 11 27.50 -11.74 28.29
CA THR A 11 26.94 -10.60 27.52
C THR A 11 26.82 -10.89 26.02
N LEU A 12 27.15 -12.10 25.57
CA LEU A 12 27.19 -12.44 24.13
C LEU A 12 25.98 -13.26 23.62
N PHE A 13 24.99 -13.56 24.48
CA PHE A 13 23.88 -14.46 24.10
C PHE A 13 22.52 -13.77 23.90
N VAL A 14 22.44 -12.44 24.00
CA VAL A 14 21.17 -11.69 23.86
C VAL A 14 20.96 -11.15 22.43
N LEU A 15 21.93 -11.33 21.52
CA LEU A 15 21.90 -10.76 20.16
C LEU A 15 21.30 -11.67 19.07
N THR A 16 20.84 -12.88 19.39
CA THR A 16 20.41 -13.87 18.38
C THR A 16 18.90 -13.96 18.14
N LEU A 17 18.09 -13.04 18.71
CA LEU A 17 16.63 -13.01 18.52
C LEU A 17 16.15 -11.87 17.60
N ALA A 18 17.06 -11.19 16.90
CA ALA A 18 16.70 -10.39 15.72
C ALA A 18 16.34 -11.34 14.56
N GLY A 19 15.27 -12.12 14.72
CA GLY A 19 14.68 -12.85 13.63
C GLY A 19 14.31 -11.84 12.55
N CYS A 20 14.82 -12.03 11.34
CA CYS A 20 14.38 -11.28 10.18
C CYS A 20 12.86 -11.39 10.13
N LYS A 21 12.16 -10.31 10.46
CA LYS A 21 10.70 -10.28 10.44
C LYS A 21 10.29 -10.28 8.97
N ARG A 22 10.17 -11.49 8.41
CA ARG A 22 9.63 -11.65 7.06
C ARG A 22 8.23 -11.06 7.08
N ILE A 23 8.03 -10.02 6.29
CA ILE A 23 6.71 -9.40 6.14
C ILE A 23 5.98 -10.27 5.12
N ASP A 24 4.85 -10.81 5.53
CA ASP A 24 3.98 -11.59 4.65
C ASP A 24 2.88 -10.69 4.07
N ASN A 25 2.35 -11.09 2.91
CA ASN A 25 1.24 -10.41 2.26
C ASN A 25 0.02 -10.37 3.20
N ASN A 26 -0.48 -9.17 3.50
CA ASN A 26 -1.51 -8.95 4.50
C ASN A 26 -2.92 -9.22 3.94
N TRP A 27 -3.31 -10.49 3.92
CA TRP A 27 -4.63 -10.93 3.45
C TRP A 27 -5.80 -10.29 4.22
N LYS A 28 -5.64 -9.99 5.52
CA LYS A 28 -6.69 -9.33 6.31
C LYS A 28 -6.96 -7.92 5.80
N LEU A 29 -5.90 -7.18 5.49
CA LEU A 29 -6.01 -5.86 4.89
C LEU A 29 -6.63 -5.93 3.50
N LYS A 30 -6.24 -6.92 2.68
CA LYS A 30 -6.87 -7.18 1.36
C LYS A 30 -8.38 -7.33 1.47
N THR A 31 -8.84 -8.18 2.39
CA THR A 31 -10.26 -8.42 2.65
C THR A 31 -10.97 -7.14 3.05
N LYS A 32 -10.42 -6.36 3.98
CA LYS A 32 -11.01 -5.08 4.40
C LYS A 32 -11.13 -4.08 3.24
N ILE A 33 -10.13 -3.98 2.37
CA ILE A 33 -10.17 -3.11 1.19
C ILE A 33 -11.26 -3.58 0.20
N LYS A 34 -11.39 -4.88 -0.05
CA LYS A 34 -12.48 -5.44 -0.86
C LYS A 34 -13.87 -5.23 -0.22
N GLU A 35 -13.98 -5.25 1.11
CA GLU A 35 -15.23 -4.89 1.78
C GLU A 35 -15.60 -3.42 1.56
N ILE A 36 -14.61 -2.51 1.47
CA ILE A 36 -14.87 -1.11 1.11
C ILE A 36 -15.46 -1.02 -0.29
N THR A 37 -14.96 -1.80 -1.26
CA THR A 37 -15.53 -1.79 -2.62
C THR A 37 -16.97 -2.27 -2.64
N THR A 38 -17.29 -3.34 -1.90
CA THR A 38 -18.67 -3.86 -1.77
C THR A 38 -19.60 -2.84 -1.11
N LYS A 39 -19.15 -2.19 -0.04
CA LYS A 39 -19.94 -1.13 0.63
C LYS A 39 -20.16 0.07 -0.28
N ALA A 40 -19.19 0.41 -1.12
CA ALA A 40 -19.32 1.48 -2.10
C ALA A 40 -20.38 1.16 -3.16
N ASP A 41 -20.48 -0.08 -3.62
CA ASP A 41 -21.53 -0.50 -4.57
C ASP A 41 -22.94 -0.43 -3.99
N GLN A 42 -23.07 -0.56 -2.68
CA GLN A 42 -24.34 -0.45 -1.97
C GLN A 42 -24.71 1.00 -1.62
N ALA A 43 -23.77 1.94 -1.76
CA ALA A 43 -23.99 3.33 -1.38
C ALA A 43 -24.84 4.05 -2.43
N LYS A 44 -25.89 4.77 -1.97
CA LYS A 44 -26.83 5.49 -2.85
C LYS A 44 -26.20 6.58 -3.73
N ASN A 45 -25.02 7.08 -3.37
CA ASN A 45 -24.41 8.26 -4.00
C ASN A 45 -23.19 7.92 -4.87
N SER A 46 -22.99 6.64 -5.23
CA SER A 46 -21.84 6.16 -6.04
C SER A 46 -20.45 6.45 -5.46
N VAL A 47 -20.41 6.98 -4.23
CA VAL A 47 -19.22 7.45 -3.53
C VAL A 47 -19.26 6.94 -2.10
N TYR A 48 -18.15 6.35 -1.65
CA TYR A 48 -17.99 5.91 -0.27
C TYR A 48 -16.73 6.52 0.35
N LYS A 49 -16.89 7.12 1.53
CA LYS A 49 -15.79 7.75 2.29
C LYS A 49 -15.28 6.77 3.32
N PHE A 50 -13.96 6.64 3.43
CA PHE A 50 -13.33 5.84 4.47
C PHE A 50 -11.98 6.43 4.88
N ARG A 51 -11.43 5.93 5.97
CA ARG A 51 -10.06 6.25 6.40
C ARG A 51 -9.17 5.03 6.25
N LEU A 52 -7.99 5.19 5.66
CA LEU A 52 -7.09 4.07 5.44
C LEU A 52 -6.58 3.50 6.78
N ASP A 53 -6.34 4.36 7.78
CA ASP A 53 -5.95 3.94 9.13
C ASP A 53 -6.97 3.06 9.83
N SER A 54 -8.26 3.19 9.52
CA SER A 54 -9.32 2.34 10.08
C SER A 54 -9.26 0.89 9.57
N LEU A 55 -8.52 0.65 8.47
CA LEU A 55 -8.33 -0.68 7.90
C LEU A 55 -7.07 -1.37 8.47
N THR A 56 -6.11 -0.59 8.98
CA THR A 56 -4.82 -1.07 9.49
C THR A 56 -4.82 -1.26 11.00
N ASP A 57 -4.14 -2.29 11.50
CA ASP A 57 -3.91 -2.57 12.93
C ASP A 57 -2.44 -2.38 13.35
N PHE A 58 -1.66 -1.69 12.51
CA PHE A 58 -0.24 -1.41 12.71
C PHE A 58 0.07 0.09 12.51
N PRO A 59 1.12 0.62 13.16
CA PRO A 59 1.55 2.00 12.93
C PRO A 59 2.18 2.14 11.54
N TRP A 60 1.82 3.21 10.83
CA TRP A 60 2.39 3.60 9.54
C TRP A 60 2.33 5.13 9.41
N ASN A 61 3.27 5.68 8.65
CA ASN A 61 3.38 7.12 8.34
C ASN A 61 3.16 7.39 6.85
N GLU A 62 3.59 6.44 6.01
CA GLU A 62 3.55 6.54 4.56
C GLU A 62 3.06 5.25 3.95
N ALA A 63 2.42 5.34 2.79
CA ALA A 63 2.07 4.20 1.97
C ALA A 63 2.35 4.48 0.50
N TYR A 64 2.61 3.42 -0.25
CA TYR A 64 3.02 3.47 -1.65
C TYR A 64 2.24 2.42 -2.44
N PHE A 65 1.52 2.84 -3.48
CA PHE A 65 0.77 1.94 -4.34
C PHE A 65 1.47 1.80 -5.69
N PHE A 66 1.94 0.60 -6.01
CA PHE A 66 2.66 0.27 -7.23
C PHE A 66 1.77 -0.51 -8.20
N SER A 67 1.92 -0.25 -9.51
CA SER A 67 1.38 -1.08 -10.58
C SER A 67 2.51 -1.83 -11.29
N GLY A 68 2.49 -3.16 -11.24
CA GLY A 68 3.35 -4.00 -12.05
C GLY A 68 2.81 -4.05 -13.48
N ASP A 69 3.29 -3.15 -14.33
CA ASP A 69 3.00 -3.18 -15.77
C ASP A 69 3.95 -4.16 -16.49
N SER A 70 3.86 -4.23 -17.81
CA SER A 70 4.59 -5.20 -18.66
C SER A 70 6.10 -5.22 -18.39
N GLY A 71 6.54 -6.21 -17.59
CA GLY A 71 7.93 -6.38 -17.16
C GLY A 71 8.13 -6.48 -15.64
N GLY A 72 7.08 -6.20 -14.86
CA GLY A 72 7.11 -6.23 -13.40
C GLY A 72 7.98 -5.12 -12.78
N ILE A 73 7.96 -5.03 -11.46
CA ILE A 73 8.80 -4.08 -10.70
C ILE A 73 9.76 -4.85 -9.80
N GLY A 74 11.06 -4.60 -10.00
CA GLY A 74 12.13 -5.18 -9.21
C GLY A 74 12.30 -4.55 -7.82
N LEU A 75 12.90 -5.33 -6.90
CA LEU A 75 13.13 -4.93 -5.50
C LEU A 75 13.87 -3.60 -5.34
N ASP A 76 14.86 -3.34 -6.19
CA ASP A 76 15.68 -2.11 -6.13
C ASP A 76 14.85 -0.87 -6.44
N TYR A 77 13.91 -0.99 -7.40
CA TYR A 77 12.99 0.11 -7.73
C TYR A 77 12.04 0.40 -6.56
N ILE A 78 11.48 -0.65 -5.95
CA ILE A 78 10.61 -0.50 -4.78
C ILE A 78 11.40 0.16 -3.65
N SER A 79 12.55 -0.41 -3.26
CA SER A 79 13.37 0.07 -2.15
C SER A 79 13.77 1.55 -2.31
N LYS A 80 14.21 1.92 -3.52
CA LYS A 80 14.58 3.30 -3.86
C LYS A 80 13.42 4.27 -3.68
N ASN A 81 12.22 3.91 -4.14
CA ASN A 81 11.07 4.82 -4.11
C ASN A 81 10.40 4.92 -2.74
N ILE A 82 10.40 3.84 -1.96
CA ILE A 82 9.83 3.86 -0.61
C ILE A 82 10.79 4.41 0.45
N GLY A 83 12.07 4.63 0.11
CA GLY A 83 13.09 5.12 1.04
C GLY A 83 13.36 4.16 2.20
N ALA A 84 13.14 2.87 1.98
CA ALA A 84 13.29 1.77 2.95
C ALA A 84 13.72 0.50 2.20
N GLN A 85 14.43 -0.41 2.89
CA GLN A 85 14.80 -1.70 2.32
C GLN A 85 13.53 -2.56 2.10
N TRP A 86 13.35 -3.07 0.87
CA TRP A 86 12.28 -4.01 0.55
C TRP A 86 12.84 -5.44 0.43
N ASP A 87 12.47 -6.28 1.39
CA ASP A 87 12.88 -7.69 1.46
C ASP A 87 11.75 -8.67 1.06
N GLY A 88 10.69 -8.17 0.46
CA GLY A 88 9.60 -9.00 -0.07
C GLY A 88 9.86 -9.48 -1.50
N PRO A 89 8.89 -10.14 -2.15
CA PRO A 89 9.04 -10.61 -3.53
C PRO A 89 9.07 -9.44 -4.53
N ASN A 90 9.44 -9.73 -5.78
CA ASN A 90 9.19 -8.80 -6.89
C ASN A 90 7.68 -8.55 -7.02
N LEU A 91 7.32 -7.49 -7.74
CA LEU A 91 5.94 -7.29 -8.18
C LEU A 91 5.85 -7.82 -9.61
N ASP A 92 5.08 -8.89 -9.81
CA ASP A 92 4.97 -9.52 -11.13
C ASP A 92 4.06 -8.69 -12.05
N ASP A 93 4.09 -8.98 -13.35
CA ASP A 93 3.21 -8.34 -14.34
C ASP A 93 1.74 -8.65 -14.03
N GLY A 94 0.89 -7.61 -14.05
CA GLY A 94 -0.52 -7.74 -13.68
C GLY A 94 -0.78 -7.80 -12.18
N GLU A 95 0.22 -7.50 -11.33
CA GLU A 95 0.04 -7.34 -9.89
C GLU A 95 0.08 -5.87 -9.46
N LEU A 96 -0.72 -5.53 -8.45
CA LEU A 96 -0.71 -4.22 -7.80
C LEU A 96 -0.29 -4.40 -6.35
N ARG A 97 0.51 -3.51 -5.80
CA ARG A 97 1.00 -3.63 -4.41
C ARG A 97 0.86 -2.34 -3.63
N LEU A 98 0.23 -2.42 -2.47
CA LEU A 98 0.18 -1.35 -1.48
C LEU A 98 1.16 -1.66 -0.34
N ILE A 99 2.20 -0.86 -0.21
CA ILE A 99 3.24 -0.99 0.83
C ILE A 99 3.04 0.09 1.88
N PHE A 100 3.16 -0.27 3.16
CA PHE A 100 3.11 0.65 4.29
C PHE A 100 4.47 0.76 4.95
N VAL A 101 4.90 2.00 5.22
CA VAL A 101 6.20 2.32 5.82
C VAL A 101 5.97 3.12 7.11
N ASN A 102 6.73 2.77 8.14
CA ASN A 102 6.85 3.53 9.37
C ASN A 102 8.33 3.75 9.67
N ASP A 103 8.76 5.01 9.79
CA ASP A 103 10.14 5.38 10.13
C ASP A 103 11.21 4.64 9.31
N HIS A 104 11.06 4.66 7.98
CA HIS A 104 11.95 3.97 7.01
C HIS A 104 11.98 2.44 7.13
N VAL A 105 10.98 1.85 7.79
CA VAL A 105 10.81 0.40 7.89
C VAL A 105 9.47 0.00 7.26
N VAL A 106 9.50 -0.99 6.38
CA VAL A 106 8.27 -1.59 5.86
C VAL A 106 7.56 -2.30 7.01
N VAL A 107 6.29 -2.00 7.24
CA VAL A 107 5.50 -2.57 8.34
C VAL A 107 4.45 -3.55 7.88
N SER A 108 3.97 -3.41 6.64
CA SER A 108 3.00 -4.30 6.01
C SER A 108 2.96 -4.03 4.51
N TYR A 109 2.51 -5.01 3.73
CA TYR A 109 2.09 -4.79 2.36
C TYR A 109 0.92 -5.69 2.01
N VAL A 110 0.25 -5.38 0.91
CA VAL A 110 -0.81 -6.21 0.35
C VAL A 110 -0.76 -6.17 -1.17
N ASP A 111 -0.94 -7.35 -1.77
CA ASP A 111 -0.99 -7.50 -3.23
C ASP A 111 -2.41 -7.72 -3.73
N PHE A 112 -2.71 -7.12 -4.87
CA PHE A 112 -3.94 -7.28 -5.61
C PHE A 112 -3.61 -7.78 -7.01
N ASP A 113 -4.55 -8.51 -7.58
CA ASP A 113 -4.50 -8.82 -9.01
C ASP A 113 -5.02 -7.60 -9.78
N LEU A 114 -4.50 -7.33 -10.98
CA LEU A 114 -5.03 -6.27 -11.85
C LEU A 114 -6.53 -6.46 -12.16
N ASN A 115 -7.00 -7.70 -12.16
CA ASN A 115 -8.41 -8.09 -12.29
C ASN A 115 -9.25 -7.77 -11.04
N ASP A 116 -8.63 -7.48 -9.89
CA ASP A 116 -9.35 -6.93 -8.74
C ASP A 116 -9.85 -5.49 -9.04
N HIS A 117 -9.31 -4.84 -10.08
CA HIS A 117 -9.71 -3.52 -10.56
C HIS A 117 -9.73 -2.44 -9.46
N ILE A 118 -8.76 -2.47 -8.54
CA ILE A 118 -8.59 -1.56 -7.41
C ILE A 118 -7.41 -0.63 -7.67
N TRP A 119 -7.61 0.69 -7.63
CA TRP A 119 -6.54 1.66 -7.92
C TRP A 119 -6.49 2.79 -6.91
N PHE A 120 -5.32 3.03 -6.31
CA PHE A 120 -5.07 4.22 -5.49
C PHE A 120 -4.41 5.32 -6.34
N LEU A 121 -5.00 6.51 -6.31
CA LEU A 121 -4.51 7.68 -7.04
C LEU A 121 -4.05 8.77 -6.07
N SER A 122 -3.16 9.63 -6.53
CA SER A 122 -2.84 10.94 -5.94
C SER A 122 -3.61 12.05 -6.67
N CYS A 123 -3.54 13.29 -6.18
CA CYS A 123 -4.11 14.45 -6.89
C CYS A 123 -3.51 14.63 -8.29
N ASP A 124 -2.23 14.28 -8.46
CA ASP A 124 -1.45 14.58 -9.66
C ASP A 124 -1.36 13.39 -10.63
N SER A 125 -1.79 12.21 -10.21
CA SER A 125 -1.80 11.02 -11.07
C SER A 125 -3.13 10.90 -11.79
N LEU A 126 -3.07 11.01 -13.11
CA LEU A 126 -4.14 10.48 -13.95
C LEU A 126 -3.97 8.96 -14.08
N PRO A 127 -5.06 8.20 -14.22
CA PRO A 127 -4.94 6.79 -14.54
C PRO A 127 -4.21 6.64 -15.88
N MET A 128 -3.09 5.91 -15.86
CA MET A 128 -2.49 5.24 -17.03
C MET A 128 -1.61 6.06 -18.01
N SER A 129 -0.66 6.90 -17.56
CA SER A 129 0.35 7.45 -18.49
C SER A 129 1.72 6.77 -18.47
N ASP A 130 2.18 6.22 -17.34
CA ASP A 130 3.59 5.86 -17.19
C ASP A 130 3.80 4.43 -16.68
N GLN A 131 4.59 3.66 -17.43
CA GLN A 131 5.09 2.35 -17.05
C GLN A 131 5.88 2.47 -15.74
N ASN A 132 5.58 1.61 -14.76
CA ASN A 132 6.21 1.60 -13.42
C ASN A 132 5.92 2.85 -12.58
N SER A 133 4.72 3.42 -12.68
CA SER A 133 4.30 4.49 -11.78
C SER A 133 3.95 3.98 -10.37
N PHE A 134 4.09 4.86 -9.38
CA PHE A 134 3.61 4.62 -8.03
C PHE A 134 2.87 5.84 -7.49
N THR A 135 1.89 5.59 -6.63
CA THR A 135 1.16 6.61 -5.89
C THR A 135 1.73 6.71 -4.48
N TYR A 136 2.21 7.89 -4.10
CA TYR A 136 2.62 8.19 -2.72
C TYR A 136 1.44 8.67 -1.87
N ILE A 137 1.30 8.10 -0.67
CA ILE A 137 0.25 8.41 0.30
C ILE A 137 0.90 8.76 1.64
N LYS A 138 0.83 10.03 2.03
CA LYS A 138 1.28 10.45 3.36
C LYS A 138 0.11 10.46 4.34
N LYS A 139 0.21 9.73 5.47
CA LYS A 139 -0.87 9.62 6.45
C LYS A 139 -1.35 10.97 6.97
N SER A 140 -0.42 11.90 7.23
CA SER A 140 -0.75 13.20 7.81
C SER A 140 -1.60 14.10 6.88
N THR A 141 -1.58 13.86 5.57
CA THR A 141 -2.30 14.68 4.58
C THR A 141 -3.37 13.91 3.81
N SER A 142 -3.23 12.59 3.71
CA SER A 142 -3.97 11.74 2.77
C SER A 142 -4.43 10.42 3.40
N ASN A 143 -5.03 10.49 4.60
CA ASN A 143 -5.58 9.31 5.28
C ASN A 143 -7.09 9.12 5.05
N GLN A 144 -7.77 10.15 4.55
CA GLN A 144 -9.19 10.09 4.18
C GLN A 144 -9.31 9.93 2.67
N PHE A 145 -10.08 8.93 2.26
CA PHE A 145 -10.28 8.58 0.86
C PHE A 145 -11.76 8.57 0.51
N ILE A 146 -12.03 8.94 -0.73
CA ILE A 146 -13.26 8.63 -1.45
C ILE A 146 -12.96 7.47 -2.40
N THR A 147 -13.86 6.50 -2.44
CA THR A 147 -13.90 5.53 -3.53
C THR A 147 -15.13 5.72 -4.41
N TYR A 148 -14.94 5.61 -5.72
CA TYR A 148 -15.96 5.70 -6.74
C TYR A 148 -15.67 4.71 -7.88
N LEU A 149 -16.69 4.40 -8.67
CA LEU A 149 -16.57 3.55 -9.85
C LEU A 149 -16.19 4.39 -11.07
N HIS A 150 -15.09 4.06 -11.72
CA HIS A 150 -14.70 4.59 -13.01
C HIS A 150 -14.99 3.54 -14.08
N CYS A 151 -15.60 3.96 -15.19
CA CYS A 151 -15.87 3.09 -16.32
C CYS A 151 -15.09 3.54 -17.55
N ASN A 152 -14.28 2.65 -18.09
CA ASN A 152 -13.87 2.67 -19.49
C ASN A 152 -14.75 1.66 -20.23
N ASN A 153 -14.97 1.81 -21.54
CA ASN A 153 -15.96 1.11 -22.37
C ASN A 153 -16.10 -0.41 -22.15
N THR A 154 -15.09 -1.07 -21.57
CA THR A 154 -15.07 -2.52 -21.29
C THR A 154 -14.77 -2.88 -19.83
N THR A 155 -14.39 -1.93 -18.99
CA THR A 155 -13.82 -2.20 -17.66
C THR A 155 -14.36 -1.26 -16.59
N LYS A 156 -14.69 -1.84 -15.44
CA LYS A 156 -15.15 -1.13 -14.26
C LYS A 156 -14.05 -1.14 -13.21
N THR A 157 -13.49 0.02 -12.94
CA THR A 157 -12.35 0.18 -12.04
C THR A 157 -12.75 0.97 -10.82
N ARG A 158 -12.47 0.43 -9.64
CA ARG A 158 -12.66 1.13 -8.38
C ARG A 158 -11.46 2.03 -8.11
N MET A 159 -11.71 3.33 -8.15
CA MET A 159 -10.71 4.34 -7.81
C MET A 159 -10.78 4.68 -6.33
N PHE A 160 -9.62 4.87 -5.71
CA PHE A 160 -9.43 5.30 -4.33
C PHE A 160 -8.60 6.58 -4.36
N VAL A 161 -9.25 7.70 -4.04
CA VAL A 161 -8.67 9.03 -4.21
C VAL A 161 -8.69 9.77 -2.87
N PRO A 162 -7.63 10.47 -2.46
CA PRO A 162 -7.65 11.31 -1.28
C PRO A 162 -8.82 12.29 -1.35
N ILE A 163 -9.54 12.47 -0.24
CA ILE A 163 -10.80 13.21 -0.23
C ILE A 163 -10.66 14.65 -0.77
N HIS A 164 -9.51 15.29 -0.54
CA HIS A 164 -9.23 16.64 -1.01
C HIS A 164 -8.94 16.72 -2.52
N CYS A 165 -8.61 15.60 -3.16
CA CYS A 165 -8.42 15.53 -4.61
C CYS A 165 -9.72 15.21 -5.35
N TYR A 166 -10.79 14.79 -4.66
CA TYR A 166 -12.00 14.25 -5.31
C TYR A 166 -12.63 15.20 -6.34
N GLU A 167 -12.61 16.52 -6.09
CA GLU A 167 -13.15 17.51 -7.02
C GLU A 167 -12.49 17.48 -8.41
N ILE A 168 -11.23 17.04 -8.50
CA ILE A 168 -10.49 16.88 -9.76
C ILE A 168 -11.05 15.71 -10.58
N PHE A 169 -11.61 14.70 -9.91
CA PHE A 169 -12.01 13.44 -10.51
C PHE A 169 -13.53 13.26 -10.62
N LYS A 170 -14.34 14.10 -9.96
CA LYS A 170 -15.80 13.92 -9.86
C LYS A 170 -16.50 13.83 -11.21
N ASP A 171 -16.00 14.52 -12.24
CA ASP A 171 -16.63 14.49 -13.57
C ASP A 171 -16.31 13.19 -14.35
N ARG A 172 -15.47 12.31 -13.77
CA ARG A 172 -15.06 11.02 -14.33
C ARG A 172 -15.76 9.83 -13.65
N THR A 173 -16.75 10.09 -12.80
CA THR A 173 -17.47 9.07 -12.00
C THR A 173 -18.64 8.41 -12.74
N ASP A 174 -18.84 8.71 -14.03
CA ASP A 174 -20.04 8.32 -14.75
C ASP A 174 -19.88 6.99 -15.50
N CYS A 175 -20.30 5.91 -14.83
CA CYS A 175 -20.72 4.67 -15.47
C CYS A 175 -22.17 4.83 -15.96
N LYS A 176 -22.37 5.60 -17.02
CA LYS A 176 -23.67 5.72 -17.71
C LYS A 176 -23.85 4.61 -18.74
#